data_AF-A0A351FTN9-F1
#
_entry.id   AF-A0A351FTN9-F1
#
_cell.length_a   1.000
_cell.length_b   1.000
_cell.length_c   1.000
_cell.angle_alpha   90.00
_cell.angle_beta   90.00
_cell.angle_gamma   90.00
#
_symmetry.space_group_name_H-M   'P 1'
#
loop_
_entity.id
_entity.type
_entity.pdbx_description
1 polymer ?
#
loop_
_entity_poly.entity_id
_entity_poly.type
_entity_poly.pdbx_seq_one_letter_code
_entity_poly.pdbx_strand_id
1 'polypeptide(L)'
;MRDLPESISSIVEDDPKRLQTIDGIGKSVAEKCVTLVRTGELPQLTEVLEQVPESVLALLRIPGLGPKKAAVLFRELQIQSLEQLQAACEAGQVEQLKGFGAKTQESILAGIAIASAAGERILWAEADAVVGELREHMATCSAIE
;
A
#
# COMPACT_ATOMS: atom_id res chain seq x y z
N MET A 1 -2.40 4.67 14.80
CA MET A 1 -3.37 3.65 15.26
C MET A 1 -2.76 2.29 15.55
N ARG A 2 -1.60 1.92 14.97
CA ARG A 2 -0.92 0.65 15.30
C ARG A 2 -0.36 0.61 16.72
N ASP A 3 -0.04 1.76 17.30
CA ASP A 3 0.62 1.87 18.60
C ASP A 3 -0.36 2.10 19.76
N LEU A 4 -1.66 1.85 19.54
CA LEU A 4 -2.66 1.96 20.60
C LEU A 4 -2.66 0.67 21.45
N PRO A 5 -2.66 0.78 22.79
CA PRO A 5 -2.65 -0.38 23.68
C PRO A 5 -4.00 -1.11 23.72
N GLU A 6 -5.08 -0.45 23.32
CA GLU A 6 -6.44 -1.00 23.26
C GLU A 6 -6.98 -0.97 21.82
N SER A 7 -7.87 -1.90 21.49
CA SER A 7 -8.44 -1.97 20.14
C SER A 7 -9.47 -0.87 19.91
N ILE A 8 -9.56 -0.34 18.69
CA ILE A 8 -10.57 0.66 18.30
C ILE A 8 -11.99 0.14 18.53
N SER A 9 -12.23 -1.15 18.29
CA SER A 9 -13.53 -1.77 18.52
C SER A 9 -13.94 -1.69 19.98
N SER A 10 -13.02 -2.01 20.91
CA SER A 10 -13.27 -1.91 22.36
C SER A 10 -13.58 -0.47 22.78
N ILE A 11 -12.85 0.52 22.26
CA ILE A 11 -13.13 1.94 22.55
C ILE A 11 -14.54 2.34 22.09
N VAL A 12 -14.95 1.88 20.90
CA VAL A 12 -16.26 2.19 20.33
C VAL A 12 -17.40 1.54 21.12
N GLU A 13 -17.19 0.33 21.66
CA GLU A 13 -18.17 -0.37 22.49
C GLU A 13 -18.34 0.29 23.86
N ASP A 14 -17.25 0.76 24.48
CA ASP A 14 -17.28 1.44 25.79
C ASP A 14 -17.86 2.86 25.70
N ASP A 15 -17.18 3.74 24.95
CA ASP A 15 -17.62 5.11 24.71
C ASP A 15 -16.97 5.65 23.41
N PRO A 16 -17.74 5.77 22.32
CA PRO A 16 -17.27 6.31 21.05
C PRO A 16 -16.60 7.69 21.14
N LYS A 17 -16.92 8.50 22.16
CA LYS A 17 -16.31 9.82 22.34
C LYS A 17 -14.84 9.74 22.72
N ARG A 18 -14.40 8.65 23.35
CA ARG A 18 -12.98 8.40 23.69
C ARG A 18 -12.10 8.34 22.44
N LEU A 19 -12.64 8.03 21.27
CA LEU A 19 -11.87 8.12 20.03
C LEU A 19 -11.32 9.53 19.80
N GLN A 20 -12.04 10.57 20.19
CA GLN A 20 -11.62 11.96 20.00
C GLN A 20 -10.54 12.41 20.99
N THR A 21 -10.24 11.61 22.01
CA THR A 21 -9.12 11.88 22.92
C THR A 21 -7.79 11.36 22.37
N ILE A 22 -7.82 10.59 21.28
CA ILE A 22 -6.63 10.09 20.59
C ILE A 22 -6.09 11.20 19.70
N ASP A 23 -4.79 11.50 19.83
CA ASP A 23 -4.14 12.51 19.01
C ASP A 23 -4.28 12.20 17.52
N GLY A 24 -4.61 13.23 16.74
CA GLY A 24 -4.92 13.11 15.31
C GLY A 24 -6.34 12.61 14.97
N ILE A 25 -7.19 12.25 15.94
CA ILE A 25 -8.57 11.82 15.69
C ILE A 25 -9.57 12.93 16.04
N GLY A 26 -10.00 13.68 15.02
CA GLY A 26 -11.11 14.62 15.14
C GLY A 26 -12.48 13.93 15.01
N LYS A 27 -13.55 14.71 15.21
CA LYS A 27 -14.95 14.25 15.10
C LYS A 27 -15.24 13.43 13.84
N SER A 28 -14.81 13.91 12.66
CA SER A 28 -15.07 13.21 11.40
C SER A 28 -14.37 11.85 11.32
N VAL A 29 -13.15 11.74 11.84
CA VAL A 29 -12.42 10.45 11.84
C VAL A 29 -13.08 9.49 12.83
N ALA A 30 -13.46 9.98 14.02
CA ALA A 30 -14.18 9.19 15.02
C ALA A 30 -15.50 8.63 14.47
N GLU A 31 -16.29 9.44 13.76
CA GLU A 31 -17.55 8.99 13.12
C GLU A 31 -17.31 7.88 12.08
N LYS A 32 -16.23 7.98 11.30
CA LYS A 32 -15.85 6.93 10.33
C LYS A 32 -15.40 5.66 11.01
N CYS A 33 -14.61 5.75 12.09
CA CYS A 33 -14.21 4.60 12.89
C CYS A 33 -15.42 3.87 13.48
N VAL A 34 -16.37 4.61 14.06
CA VAL A 34 -17.62 4.04 14.60
C VAL A 34 -18.43 3.34 13.51
N THR A 35 -18.55 3.98 12.34
CA THR A 35 -19.24 3.40 11.19
C THR A 35 -18.57 2.08 10.80
N LEU A 36 -17.27 2.10 10.56
CA LEU A 36 -16.51 0.94 10.13
C LEU A 36 -16.57 -0.21 11.15
N VAL A 37 -16.52 0.07 12.46
CA VAL A 37 -16.67 -0.95 13.52
C VAL A 37 -18.07 -1.56 13.53
N ARG A 38 -19.12 -0.77 13.28
CA ARG A 38 -20.51 -1.24 13.36
C ARG A 38 -21.00 -1.95 12.11
N THR A 39 -20.57 -1.50 10.94
CA THR A 39 -21.08 -1.99 9.64
C THR A 39 -20.09 -2.88 8.92
N GLY A 40 -18.80 -2.83 9.28
CA GLY A 40 -17.72 -3.47 8.53
C GLY A 40 -17.35 -2.73 7.23
N GLU A 41 -18.05 -1.65 6.88
CA GLU A 41 -17.91 -0.96 5.61
C GLU A 41 -17.91 0.56 5.77
N LEU A 42 -17.20 1.26 4.90
CA LEU A 42 -17.19 2.72 4.86
C LEU A 42 -17.73 3.20 3.50
N PRO A 43 -18.95 3.76 3.42
CA PRO A 43 -19.56 4.14 2.15
C PRO A 43 -18.69 5.09 1.31
N GLN A 44 -18.04 6.04 1.97
CA GLN A 44 -17.12 6.99 1.34
C GLN A 44 -15.90 6.31 0.71
N LEU A 45 -15.45 5.17 1.26
CA LEU A 45 -14.38 4.39 0.65
C LEU A 45 -14.89 3.70 -0.62
N THR A 46 -16.08 3.09 -0.57
CA THR A 46 -16.71 2.45 -1.72
C THR A 46 -16.91 3.43 -2.88
N GLU A 47 -17.48 4.61 -2.61
CA GLU A 47 -17.69 5.66 -3.61
C GLU A 47 -16.40 6.13 -4.29
N VAL A 48 -15.28 6.20 -3.53
CA VAL A 48 -13.98 6.60 -4.08
C VAL A 48 -13.35 5.46 -4.87
N LEU A 49 -13.49 4.22 -4.41
CA LEU A 49 -12.99 3.04 -5.13
C LEU A 49 -13.71 2.86 -6.48
N GLU A 50 -15.00 3.17 -6.57
CA GLU A 50 -15.74 3.16 -7.86
C GLU A 50 -15.20 4.17 -8.89
N GLN A 51 -14.57 5.26 -8.42
CA GLN A 51 -13.98 6.28 -9.29
C GLN A 51 -12.53 5.96 -9.68
N VAL A 52 -11.89 5.00 -9.01
CA VAL A 52 -10.49 4.62 -9.24
C VAL A 52 -10.45 3.27 -9.95
N PRO A 53 -10.00 3.22 -11.21
CA PRO A 53 -9.81 1.95 -11.91
C PRO A 53 -8.90 1.01 -11.12
N GLU A 54 -9.26 -0.28 -11.04
CA GLU A 54 -8.46 -1.30 -10.34
C GLU A 54 -7.00 -1.32 -10.81
N SER A 55 -6.79 -1.02 -12.09
CA SER A 55 -5.47 -0.88 -12.68
C SER A 55 -4.59 0.13 -11.94
N VAL A 56 -5.13 1.29 -11.57
CA VAL A 56 -4.40 2.33 -10.83
C VAL A 56 -4.02 1.82 -9.45
N LEU A 57 -4.90 1.06 -8.78
CA LEU A 57 -4.61 0.45 -7.48
C LEU A 57 -3.49 -0.58 -7.57
N ALA A 58 -3.44 -1.37 -8.65
CA ALA A 58 -2.35 -2.31 -8.89
C ALA A 58 -1.00 -1.58 -9.04
N LEU A 59 -0.98 -0.44 -9.73
CA LEU A 59 0.22 0.39 -9.87
C LEU A 59 0.71 0.93 -8.52
N LEU A 60 -0.18 1.26 -7.57
CA LEU A 60 0.22 1.75 -6.24
C LEU A 60 0.98 0.72 -5.40
N ARG A 61 0.98 -0.55 -5.79
CA ARG A 61 1.78 -1.59 -5.12
C ARG A 61 3.27 -1.47 -5.46
N ILE A 62 3.63 -0.74 -6.51
CA ILE A 62 5.02 -0.53 -6.92
C ILE A 62 5.69 0.44 -5.95
N PRO A 63 6.78 0.03 -5.27
CA PRO A 63 7.53 0.92 -4.39
C PRO A 63 7.97 2.20 -5.11
N GLY A 64 7.72 3.35 -4.51
CA GLY A 64 8.06 4.65 -5.09
C GLY A 64 7.05 5.20 -6.11
N LEU A 65 6.01 4.44 -6.48
CA LEU A 65 4.94 4.89 -7.37
C LEU A 65 3.72 5.39 -6.59
N GLY A 66 3.72 6.68 -6.24
CA GLY A 66 2.60 7.30 -5.52
C GLY A 66 1.36 7.62 -6.38
N PRO A 67 0.23 7.99 -5.74
CA PRO A 67 -1.05 8.26 -6.41
C PRO A 67 -1.00 9.22 -7.58
N LYS A 68 -0.22 10.30 -7.45
CA LYS A 68 -0.07 11.30 -8.52
C LYS A 68 0.61 10.71 -9.76
N LYS A 69 1.63 9.88 -9.58
CA LYS A 69 2.37 9.26 -10.68
C LYS A 69 1.53 8.16 -11.33
N ALA A 70 0.89 7.30 -10.53
CA ALA A 70 -0.02 6.28 -11.06
C ALA A 70 -1.16 6.89 -11.90
N ALA A 71 -1.74 8.01 -11.45
CA ALA A 71 -2.76 8.73 -12.20
C ALA A 71 -2.24 9.30 -13.54
N VAL A 72 -0.99 9.76 -13.60
CA VAL A 72 -0.39 10.25 -14.85
C VAL A 72 -0.15 9.09 -15.83
N LEU A 73 0.37 7.96 -15.37
CA LEU A 73 0.56 6.76 -16.22
C LEU A 73 -0.76 6.27 -16.80
N PHE A 74 -1.82 6.27 -16.00
CA PHE A 74 -3.16 5.92 -16.46
C PHE A 74 -3.70 6.94 -17.48
N ARG A 75 -3.57 8.25 -17.23
CA ARG A 75 -4.14 9.28 -18.12
C ARG A 75 -3.38 9.42 -19.44
N GLU A 76 -2.05 9.49 -19.38
CA GLU A 76 -1.21 9.81 -20.53
C GLU A 76 -0.88 8.57 -21.38
N LEU A 77 -0.61 7.43 -20.74
CA LEU A 77 -0.21 6.20 -21.43
C LEU A 77 -1.29 5.11 -21.43
N GLN A 78 -2.44 5.36 -20.79
CA GLN A 78 -3.54 4.39 -20.70
C GLN A 78 -3.11 3.03 -20.14
N ILE A 79 -2.10 3.05 -19.27
CA ILE A 79 -1.54 1.84 -18.65
C ILE A 79 -2.55 1.31 -17.62
N GLN A 80 -2.96 0.07 -17.83
CA GLN A 80 -3.97 -0.61 -17.04
C GLN A 80 -3.45 -1.87 -16.33
N SER A 81 -2.20 -2.28 -16.57
CA SER A 81 -1.63 -3.46 -15.93
C SER A 81 -0.12 -3.31 -15.69
N LEU A 82 0.44 -4.22 -14.87
CA LEU A 82 1.87 -4.26 -14.61
C LEU A 82 2.65 -4.61 -15.89
N GLU A 83 2.11 -5.49 -16.73
CA GLU A 83 2.71 -5.89 -18.00
C GLU A 83 2.75 -4.73 -18.99
N GLN A 84 1.66 -3.95 -19.08
CA GLN A 84 1.63 -2.75 -19.90
C GLN A 84 2.63 -1.69 -19.40
N LEU A 85 2.77 -1.55 -18.08
CA LEU A 85 3.75 -0.66 -17.49
C LEU A 85 5.18 -1.11 -17.82
N GLN A 86 5.46 -2.41 -17.69
CA GLN A 86 6.77 -2.97 -18.02
C GLN A 86 7.12 -2.70 -19.49
N ALA A 87 6.21 -3.01 -20.41
CA ALA A 87 6.41 -2.76 -21.83
C ALA A 87 6.64 -1.26 -22.14
N ALA A 88 5.88 -0.37 -21.48
CA ALA A 88 6.06 1.07 -21.65
C ALA A 88 7.40 1.58 -21.09
N CYS A 89 7.90 0.99 -20.01
CA CYS A 89 9.23 1.27 -19.48
C CYS A 89 10.33 0.76 -20.41
N GLU A 90 10.22 -0.46 -20.92
CA GLU A 90 11.18 -1.05 -21.87
C GLU A 90 11.23 -0.29 -23.20
N ALA A 91 10.10 0.24 -23.65
CA ALA A 91 10.00 1.10 -24.82
C ALA A 91 10.46 2.55 -24.57
N GLY A 92 10.88 2.91 -23.35
CA GLY A 92 11.33 4.26 -23.00
C GLY A 92 10.23 5.33 -23.05
N GLN A 93 8.95 4.93 -22.99
CA GLN A 93 7.81 5.85 -23.04
C GLN A 93 7.60 6.54 -21.70
N VAL A 94 7.89 5.84 -20.60
CA VAL A 94 7.67 6.37 -19.24
C VAL A 94 8.64 7.51 -18.95
N GLU A 95 9.92 7.41 -19.34
CA GLU A 95 10.90 8.48 -19.11
C GLU A 95 10.61 9.79 -19.83
N GLN A 96 9.83 9.75 -20.90
CA GLN A 96 9.41 10.94 -21.66
C GLN A 96 8.34 11.74 -20.92
N LEU A 97 7.67 11.16 -19.93
CA LEU A 97 6.66 11.84 -19.13
C LEU A 97 7.30 12.82 -18.15
N LYS A 98 6.65 13.97 -17.97
CA LYS A 98 7.07 14.99 -17.00
C LYS A 98 7.09 14.40 -15.58
N GLY A 99 8.28 14.35 -14.99
CA GLY A 99 8.49 13.82 -13.63
C GLY A 99 8.82 12.32 -13.55
N PHE A 100 9.11 11.68 -14.69
CA PHE A 100 9.41 10.24 -14.81
C PHE A 100 10.77 9.92 -15.44
N GLY A 101 11.71 10.87 -15.52
CA GLY A 101 13.01 10.64 -16.19
C GLY A 101 13.76 9.37 -15.73
N ALA A 102 14.73 8.91 -16.52
CA ALA A 102 15.43 7.62 -16.45
C ALA A 102 15.47 6.91 -15.08
N LYS A 103 15.96 7.58 -14.02
CA LYS A 103 16.06 6.99 -12.67
C LYS A 103 14.70 6.54 -12.09
N THR A 104 13.63 7.29 -12.37
CA THR A 104 12.27 6.92 -11.96
C THR A 104 11.80 5.69 -12.73
N GLN A 105 12.03 5.64 -14.05
CA GLN A 105 11.68 4.49 -14.87
C GLN A 105 12.40 3.21 -14.41
N GLU A 106 13.70 3.30 -14.12
CA GLU A 106 14.48 2.19 -13.59
C GLU A 106 13.97 1.72 -12.23
N SER A 107 13.64 2.66 -11.33
CA SER A 107 13.01 2.35 -10.04
C SER A 107 11.65 1.69 -10.19
N ILE A 108 10.86 2.09 -11.20
CA ILE A 108 9.57 1.48 -11.49
C ILE A 108 9.77 0.04 -11.96
N LEU A 109 10.67 -0.20 -12.93
CA LEU A 109 11.00 -1.54 -13.41
C LEU A 109 11.44 -2.47 -12.27
N ALA A 110 12.34 -2.01 -11.40
CA ALA A 110 12.75 -2.78 -10.22
C ALA A 110 11.58 -3.05 -9.26
N GLY A 111 10.68 -2.09 -9.10
CA GLY A 111 9.50 -2.21 -8.24
C GLY A 111 8.39 -3.12 -8.80
N ILE A 112 8.31 -3.31 -10.12
CA ILE A 112 7.33 -4.22 -10.75
C ILE A 112 7.57 -5.66 -10.30
N ALA A 113 8.83 -6.11 -10.23
CA ALA A 113 9.17 -7.44 -9.75
C ALA A 113 8.68 -7.67 -8.30
N ILE A 114 8.84 -6.67 -7.44
CA ILE A 114 8.37 -6.70 -6.05
C ILE A 114 6.83 -6.75 -6.00
N ALA A 115 6.17 -5.90 -6.81
CA ALA A 115 4.71 -5.83 -6.85
C ALA A 115 4.08 -7.14 -7.38
N SER A 116 4.74 -7.82 -8.33
CA SER A 116 4.31 -9.12 -8.85
C SER A 116 4.49 -10.22 -7.81
N ALA A 117 5.65 -10.27 -7.15
CA ALA A 117 5.96 -11.29 -6.14
C ALA A 117 5.08 -11.20 -4.89
N ALA A 118 4.57 -10.01 -4.55
CA ALA A 118 3.71 -9.80 -3.38
C ALA A 118 2.39 -10.60 -3.40
N GLY A 119 1.97 -11.10 -4.57
CA GLY A 119 0.79 -11.97 -4.72
C GLY A 119 1.12 -13.46 -4.82
N GLU A 120 2.40 -13.83 -4.92
CA GLU A 120 2.82 -15.21 -5.14
C GLU A 120 3.06 -15.95 -3.83
N ARG A 121 2.82 -17.26 -3.85
CA ARG A 121 3.16 -18.15 -2.72
C ARG A 121 4.47 -18.84 -3.03
N ILE A 122 5.32 -18.95 -2.00
CA ILE A 122 6.55 -19.73 -2.06
C ILE A 122 6.41 -21.03 -1.27
N LEU A 123 7.24 -22.03 -1.58
CA LEU A 123 7.24 -23.29 -0.84
C LEU A 123 7.71 -23.04 0.60
N TRP A 124 7.11 -23.75 1.55
CA TRP A 124 7.47 -23.60 2.96
C TRP A 124 8.96 -23.86 3.21
N ALA A 125 9.56 -24.86 2.55
CA ALA A 125 10.98 -25.16 2.70
C ALA A 125 11.91 -24.03 2.22
N GLU A 126 11.52 -23.32 1.16
CA GLU A 126 12.27 -22.16 0.65
C GLU A 126 12.12 -20.98 1.60
N ALA A 127 10.90 -20.74 2.11
CA ALA A 127 10.64 -19.70 3.10
C ALA A 127 11.42 -19.95 4.39
N ASP A 128 11.46 -21.19 4.89
CA ASP A 128 12.11 -21.56 6.14
C ASP A 128 13.62 -21.32 6.08
N ALA A 129 14.27 -21.62 4.94
CA ALA A 129 15.68 -21.31 4.73
C ALA A 129 15.96 -19.81 4.83
N VAL A 130 15.17 -18.97 4.13
CA VAL A 130 15.32 -17.50 4.16
C VAL A 130 15.08 -16.95 5.57
N VAL A 131 14.06 -17.46 6.27
CA VAL A 131 13.75 -17.06 7.65
C VAL A 131 14.86 -17.47 8.61
N GLY A 132 15.49 -18.64 8.41
CA GLY A 132 16.63 -19.10 9.19
C GLY A 132 17.77 -18.09 9.19
N GLU A 133 18.19 -17.64 8.01
CA GLU A 133 19.25 -16.64 7.83
C GLU A 133 18.89 -15.30 8.51
N LEU A 134 17.64 -14.84 8.34
CA LEU A 134 17.16 -13.61 8.98
C LEU A 134 17.18 -13.73 10.50
N ARG A 135 16.77 -14.88 11.06
CA ARG A 135 16.80 -15.13 12.52
C ARG A 135 18.22 -15.10 13.06
N GLU A 136 19.17 -15.75 12.39
CA GLU A 136 20.58 -15.71 12.80
C GLU A 136 21.11 -14.28 12.80
N HIS A 137 20.82 -13.50 11.75
CA HIS A 137 21.22 -12.10 11.68
C HIS A 137 20.58 -11.28 12.81
N MET A 138 19.27 -11.37 13.01
CA MET A 138 18.56 -10.63 14.05
C MET A 138 19.03 -11.00 15.46
N ALA A 139 19.43 -12.24 15.70
CA ALA A 139 19.98 -12.68 16.99
C ALA A 139 21.34 -12.04 17.33
N THR A 140 22.08 -11.56 16.32
CA THR A 140 23.36 -10.85 16.51
C THR A 140 23.17 -9.34 16.75
N CYS A 141 21.97 -8.79 16.53
CA CYS A 141 21.69 -7.38 16.76
C CYS A 141 21.39 -7.11 18.24
N SER A 142 22.19 -6.27 18.88
CA SER A 142 22.16 -6.03 20.33
C SER A 142 21.01 -5.14 20.83
N ALA A 143 19.91 -5.00 20.10
CA ALA A 143 18.74 -4.25 20.55
C ALA A 143 17.48 -4.69 19.79
N ILE A 144 16.89 -5.79 20.26
CA ILE A 144 15.44 -5.98 20.21
C ILE A 144 15.06 -6.41 21.63
N GLU A 145 14.87 -5.41 22.50
CA GLU A 145 14.00 -5.55 23.68
C GLU A 145 12.55 -5.33 23.25
#